data_AF-A0A7W5FP84-F1
#
_entry.id   AF-A0A7W5FP84-F1
#
_cell.length_a   1.000
_cell.length_b   1.000
_cell.length_c   1.000
_cell.angle_alpha   90.00
_cell.angle_beta   90.00
_cell.angle_gamma   90.00
#
_symmetry.space_group_name_H-M   'P 1'
#
loop_
_entity.id
_entity.type
_entity.pdbx_description
1 polymer ?
#
loop_
_entity_poly.entity_id
_entity_poly.type
_entity_poly.pdbx_seq_one_letter_code
_entity_poly.pdbx_strand_id
1 'polypeptide(L)'
;MPFKLYTPKELYKQSFSKNPLFDFVKFEGYMSLIFTVIITIIIYTLVDSNSDNVGFIVSDTKNIILYASFGLLGMLGFIISGLAIISGTMSNKVTKNIIKENKFKSVLAILYSFNYLGYLIGFFFVFYIFGYFILSINGIFKPYVFIVYCSIAAYGLFFIVFYAVSLLKTCLDIFVINYMYSGEEKETNISKEMSLTDIRIDALTKVLLDNKMLNRETFISQLNVIIDMNVADELQKKRLLKEIAEYYSTE
;
A
#
# COMPACT_ATOMS: atom_id res chain seq x y z
N MET A 1 0.91 -25.59 -10.00
CA MET A 1 -0.10 -24.88 -10.81
C MET A 1 0.63 -23.91 -11.72
N PRO A 2 0.33 -23.85 -13.04
CA PRO A 2 0.96 -22.87 -13.91
C PRO A 2 0.52 -21.47 -13.47
N PHE A 3 1.48 -20.55 -13.29
CA PHE A 3 1.22 -19.14 -13.06
C PHE A 3 0.45 -18.59 -14.27
N LYS A 4 -0.85 -18.34 -14.12
CA LYS A 4 -1.62 -17.62 -15.13
C LYS A 4 -1.16 -16.16 -15.08
N LEU A 5 -0.35 -15.72 -16.04
CA LEU A 5 -0.04 -14.31 -16.21
C LEU A 5 -1.35 -13.58 -16.57
N TYR A 6 -1.81 -12.69 -15.69
CA TYR A 6 -2.98 -11.86 -15.96
C TYR A 6 -2.67 -10.88 -17.08
N THR A 7 -3.56 -10.77 -18.07
CA THR A 7 -3.39 -9.85 -19.19
C THR A 7 -3.72 -8.42 -18.74
N PRO A 8 -3.02 -7.38 -19.23
CA PRO A 8 -3.27 -5.98 -18.83
C PRO A 8 -4.72 -5.52 -18.98
N LYS A 9 -5.45 -6.07 -19.97
CA LYS A 9 -6.89 -5.80 -20.18
C LYS A 9 -7.78 -6.35 -19.05
N GLU A 10 -7.45 -7.52 -18.50
CA GLU A 10 -8.20 -8.11 -17.38
C GLU A 10 -7.99 -7.31 -16.10
N LEU A 11 -6.74 -6.85 -15.87
CA LEU A 11 -6.38 -6.01 -14.74
C LEU A 11 -7.01 -4.61 -14.83
N TYR A 12 -7.04 -4.02 -16.02
CA TYR A 12 -7.73 -2.74 -16.26
C TYR A 12 -9.22 -2.84 -15.91
N LYS A 13 -9.92 -3.86 -16.41
CA LYS A 13 -11.35 -4.06 -16.18
C LYS A 13 -11.67 -4.35 -14.70
N GLN A 14 -10.72 -4.92 -13.97
CA GLN A 14 -10.87 -5.19 -12.56
C GLN A 14 -10.52 -4.00 -11.65
N SER A 15 -9.51 -3.19 -12.00
CA SER A 15 -9.23 -1.92 -11.32
C SER A 15 -10.26 -0.85 -11.61
N PHE A 16 -10.84 -0.86 -12.81
CA PHE A 16 -11.68 0.20 -13.33
C PHE A 16 -12.90 -0.38 -14.06
N SER A 17 -14.09 -0.25 -13.45
CA SER A 17 -15.35 -0.58 -14.13
C SER A 17 -15.70 0.39 -15.27
N LYS A 18 -15.16 1.63 -15.24
CA LYS A 18 -15.29 2.70 -16.23
C LYS A 18 -13.94 3.43 -16.37
N ASN A 19 -13.70 4.12 -17.48
CA ASN A 19 -12.48 4.88 -17.68
C ASN A 19 -12.30 5.91 -16.54
N PRO A 20 -11.22 5.84 -15.75
CA PRO A 20 -11.05 6.69 -14.56
C PRO A 20 -11.00 8.19 -14.90
N LEU A 21 -10.62 8.54 -16.13
CA LEU A 21 -10.64 9.91 -16.64
C LEU A 21 -12.03 10.52 -16.80
N PHE A 22 -13.06 9.68 -16.94
CA PHE A 22 -14.45 10.09 -17.19
C PHE A 22 -15.41 9.55 -16.12
N ASP A 23 -14.88 8.97 -15.04
CA ASP A 23 -15.69 8.42 -13.95
C ASP A 23 -15.93 9.50 -12.90
N PHE A 24 -16.76 10.48 -13.24
CA PHE A 24 -17.12 11.65 -12.40
C PHE A 24 -17.90 11.29 -11.12
N VAL A 25 -18.16 10.00 -10.88
CA VAL A 25 -18.77 9.49 -9.64
C VAL A 25 -17.72 9.34 -8.54
N LYS A 26 -16.44 9.19 -8.91
CA LYS A 26 -15.34 9.07 -7.94
C LYS A 26 -14.92 10.45 -7.44
N PHE A 27 -14.58 10.52 -6.15
CA PHE A 27 -14.21 11.74 -5.45
C PHE A 27 -13.15 12.55 -6.21
N GLU A 28 -12.19 11.89 -6.86
CA GLU A 28 -11.09 12.58 -7.52
C GLU A 28 -11.54 13.29 -8.80
N GLY A 29 -12.42 12.67 -9.59
CA GLY A 29 -12.97 13.24 -10.82
C GLY A 29 -13.97 14.37 -10.56
N TYR A 30 -14.77 14.27 -9.49
CA TYR A 30 -15.69 15.34 -9.12
C TYR A 30 -14.95 16.58 -8.59
N MET A 31 -14.00 16.38 -7.68
CA MET A 31 -13.23 17.48 -7.10
C MET A 31 -12.31 18.13 -8.14
N SER A 32 -11.65 17.35 -9.01
CA SER A 32 -10.81 17.92 -10.07
C SER A 32 -11.59 18.82 -11.02
N LEU A 33 -12.83 18.44 -11.38
CA LEU A 33 -13.67 19.24 -12.26
C LEU A 33 -14.04 20.58 -11.61
N ILE A 34 -14.45 20.59 -10.33
CA ILE A 34 -14.77 21.83 -9.61
C ILE A 34 -13.58 22.78 -9.59
N PHE A 35 -12.40 22.29 -9.19
CA PHE A 35 -11.20 23.12 -9.14
C PHE A 35 -10.76 23.60 -10.52
N THR A 36 -10.97 22.80 -11.56
CA THR A 36 -10.71 23.20 -12.95
C THR A 36 -11.60 24.36 -13.35
N VAL A 37 -12.92 24.28 -13.10
CA VAL A 37 -13.86 25.35 -13.46
C VAL A 37 -13.49 26.65 -12.75
N ILE A 38 -13.14 26.58 -11.46
CA ILE A 38 -12.70 27.75 -10.69
C ILE A 38 -11.43 28.35 -11.31
N ILE A 39 -10.42 27.54 -11.61
CA ILE A 39 -9.19 28.01 -12.26
C ILE A 39 -9.45 28.59 -13.66
N THR A 40 -10.32 27.97 -14.46
CA THR A 40 -10.67 28.46 -15.79
C THR A 40 -11.32 29.84 -15.73
N ILE A 41 -12.19 30.10 -14.75
CA ILE A 41 -12.78 31.43 -14.53
C ILE A 41 -11.68 32.45 -14.17
N ILE A 42 -10.74 32.09 -13.28
CA ILE A 42 -9.62 32.96 -12.92
C ILE A 42 -8.74 33.28 -14.14
N ILE A 43 -8.42 32.27 -14.95
CA ILE A 43 -7.64 32.44 -16.18
C ILE A 43 -8.37 33.35 -17.17
N TYR A 44 -9.68 33.14 -17.36
CA TYR A 44 -10.49 33.99 -18.22
C TYR A 44 -10.42 35.45 -17.79
N THR A 45 -10.64 35.74 -16.50
CA THR A 45 -10.56 37.10 -15.96
C THR A 45 -9.17 37.70 -16.12
N LEU A 46 -8.11 36.91 -15.95
CA LEU A 46 -6.72 37.35 -16.12
C LEU A 46 -6.43 37.73 -17.57
N VAL A 47 -6.91 36.94 -18.54
CA VAL A 47 -6.74 37.20 -19.97
C VAL A 47 -7.55 38.42 -20.41
N ASP A 48 -8.79 38.55 -19.94
CA ASP A 48 -9.67 39.69 -20.26
C ASP A 48 -9.12 41.00 -19.68
N SER A 49 -8.65 40.99 -18.43
CA SER A 49 -8.11 42.19 -17.77
C SER A 49 -6.74 42.64 -18.29
N ASN A 50 -5.97 41.76 -18.93
CA ASN A 50 -4.61 42.03 -19.40
C ASN A 50 -4.46 41.82 -20.91
N SER A 51 -5.53 42.01 -21.68
CA SER A 51 -5.55 41.80 -23.14
C SER A 51 -4.42 42.53 -23.88
N ASP A 52 -4.03 43.70 -23.37
CA ASP A 52 -3.04 44.58 -23.97
C ASP A 52 -1.59 44.20 -23.60
N ASN A 53 -1.41 43.35 -22.59
CA ASN A 53 -0.11 42.93 -22.08
C ASN A 53 0.08 41.40 -22.19
N VAL A 54 0.03 40.90 -23.42
CA VAL A 54 0.21 39.47 -23.74
C VAL A 54 1.56 38.94 -23.23
N GLY A 55 2.61 39.77 -23.22
CA GLY A 55 3.94 39.39 -22.72
C GLY A 55 3.92 38.97 -21.24
N PHE A 56 3.15 39.69 -20.41
CA PHE A 56 2.95 39.35 -19.00
C PHE A 56 2.24 38.00 -18.84
N ILE A 57 1.13 37.78 -19.57
CA ILE A 57 0.36 36.53 -19.54
C ILE A 57 1.24 35.33 -19.91
N VAL A 58 2.02 35.46 -20.99
CA VAL A 58 2.91 34.40 -21.47
C VAL A 58 4.03 34.10 -20.47
N SER A 59 4.66 35.14 -19.90
CA SER A 59 5.73 34.98 -18.91
C SER A 59 5.24 34.25 -17.66
N ASP A 60 4.12 34.68 -17.09
CA ASP A 60 3.57 34.06 -15.88
C ASP A 60 3.10 32.63 -16.12
N THR A 61 2.49 32.38 -17.29
CA THR A 61 2.06 31.03 -17.65
C THR A 61 3.25 30.08 -17.81
N LYS A 62 4.36 30.53 -18.38
CA LYS A 62 5.60 29.73 -18.45
C LYS A 62 6.11 29.35 -17.06
N ASN A 63 6.10 30.29 -16.11
CA ASN A 63 6.51 30.04 -14.74
C ASN A 63 5.59 29.01 -14.07
N ILE A 64 4.27 29.15 -14.22
CA ILE A 64 3.29 28.21 -13.69
C ILE A 64 3.49 26.81 -14.29
N ILE A 65 3.68 26.70 -15.60
CA ILE A 65 3.95 25.42 -16.29
C ILE A 65 5.24 24.78 -15.78
N LEU A 66 6.29 25.57 -15.57
CA LEU A 66 7.58 25.08 -15.08
C LEU A 66 7.46 24.54 -13.64
N TYR A 67 6.81 25.30 -12.73
CA TYR A 67 6.58 24.85 -11.36
C TYR A 67 5.65 23.64 -11.29
N ALA A 68 4.60 23.61 -12.12
CA ALA A 68 3.73 22.45 -12.26
C ALA A 68 4.52 21.21 -12.71
N SER A 69 5.44 21.37 -13.67
CA SER A 69 6.30 20.27 -14.16
C SER A 69 7.20 19.72 -13.05
N PHE A 70 7.79 20.57 -12.22
CA PHE A 70 8.56 20.12 -11.05
C PHE A 70 7.67 19.43 -10.01
N GLY A 71 6.46 19.94 -9.78
CA GLY A 71 5.47 19.29 -8.94
C GLY A 71 5.14 17.87 -9.42
N LEU A 72 4.93 17.69 -10.74
CA LEU A 72 4.69 16.38 -11.36
C LEU A 72 5.87 15.42 -11.20
N LEU A 73 7.11 15.89 -11.32
CA LEU A 73 8.30 15.06 -11.03
C LEU A 73 8.34 14.62 -9.56
N GLY A 74 7.99 15.51 -8.62
CA GLY A 74 7.84 15.16 -7.21
C GLY A 74 6.77 14.09 -6.99
N MET A 75 5.64 14.21 -7.70
CA MET A 75 4.55 13.22 -7.64
C MET A 75 4.94 11.86 -8.23
N LEU A 76 5.80 11.81 -9.26
CA LEU A 76 6.38 10.55 -9.74
C LEU A 76 7.21 9.88 -8.65
N GLY A 77 8.05 10.64 -7.94
CA GLY A 77 8.81 10.13 -6.80
C GLY A 77 7.90 9.54 -5.73
N PHE A 78 6.82 10.25 -5.37
CA PHE A 78 5.81 9.77 -4.44
C PHE A 78 5.19 8.42 -4.86
N ILE A 79 4.82 8.25 -6.13
CA ILE A 79 4.25 7.00 -6.64
C ILE A 79 5.25 5.85 -6.56
N ILE A 80 6.51 6.10 -6.94
CA ILE A 80 7.56 5.07 -6.88
C ILE A 80 7.77 4.63 -5.42
N SER A 81 7.84 5.58 -4.49
CA SER A 81 7.92 5.26 -3.06
C SER A 81 6.69 4.50 -2.56
N GLY A 82 5.48 4.91 -2.94
CA GLY A 82 4.24 4.20 -2.58
C GLY A 82 4.22 2.76 -3.09
N LEU A 83 4.64 2.55 -4.34
CA LEU A 83 4.77 1.22 -4.94
C LEU A 83 5.81 0.36 -4.18
N ALA A 84 6.94 0.96 -3.79
CA ALA A 84 7.97 0.29 -3.01
C ALA A 84 7.48 -0.10 -1.61
N ILE A 85 6.68 0.74 -0.94
CA ILE A 85 6.07 0.41 0.36
C ILE A 85 5.12 -0.77 0.22
N ILE A 86 4.23 -0.76 -0.78
CA ILE A 86 3.29 -1.87 -1.00
C ILE A 86 4.06 -3.15 -1.31
N SER A 87 5.04 -3.09 -2.23
CA SER A 87 5.84 -4.25 -2.60
C SER A 87 6.72 -4.77 -1.45
N GLY A 88 7.26 -3.88 -0.62
CA GLY A 88 8.15 -4.23 0.48
C GLY A 88 7.41 -4.75 1.70
N THR A 89 6.18 -4.27 1.93
CA THR A 89 5.35 -4.74 3.04
C THR A 89 4.72 -6.09 2.72
N MET A 90 4.40 -6.40 1.45
CA MET A 90 3.89 -7.70 1.02
C MET A 90 4.87 -8.85 1.29
N SER A 91 4.83 -9.44 2.49
CA SER A 91 5.58 -10.64 2.83
C SER A 91 5.08 -11.85 2.04
N ASN A 92 5.98 -12.79 1.71
CA ASN A 92 5.63 -14.07 1.07
C ASN A 92 4.50 -14.83 1.80
N LYS A 93 4.33 -14.62 3.11
CA LYS A 93 3.25 -15.21 3.91
C LYS A 93 1.89 -14.57 3.64
N VAL A 94 1.83 -13.23 3.59
CA VAL A 94 0.62 -12.47 3.27
C VAL A 94 0.16 -12.75 1.84
N THR A 95 1.10 -12.84 0.90
CA THR A 95 0.82 -13.22 -0.49
C THR A 95 0.22 -14.63 -0.60
N LYS A 96 0.69 -15.59 0.20
CA LYS A 96 0.11 -16.96 0.25
C LYS A 96 -1.31 -16.98 0.80
N ASN A 97 -1.60 -16.23 1.86
CA ASN A 97 -2.96 -16.14 2.42
C ASN A 97 -3.92 -15.39 1.47
N ILE A 98 -3.46 -14.34 0.80
CA ILE A 98 -4.23 -13.61 -0.21
C ILE A 98 -4.51 -14.44 -1.47
N ILE A 99 -3.56 -15.30 -1.89
CA ILE A 99 -3.76 -16.27 -2.96
C ILE A 99 -4.79 -17.33 -2.54
N LYS A 100 -4.72 -17.84 -1.31
CA LYS A 100 -5.70 -18.79 -0.75
C LYS A 100 -7.12 -18.19 -0.71
N GLU A 101 -7.25 -16.90 -0.44
CA GLU A 101 -8.55 -16.19 -0.44
C GLU A 101 -9.01 -15.69 -1.83
N ASN A 102 -8.31 -15.99 -2.92
CA ASN A 102 -8.58 -15.46 -4.27
C ASN A 102 -8.57 -13.91 -4.38
N LYS A 103 -8.05 -13.20 -3.37
CA LYS A 103 -7.97 -11.72 -3.36
C LYS A 103 -6.70 -11.16 -4.01
N PHE A 104 -5.82 -12.03 -4.52
CA PHE A 104 -4.59 -11.62 -5.22
C PHE A 104 -4.85 -10.65 -6.36
N LYS A 105 -5.98 -10.82 -7.06
CA LYS A 105 -6.40 -9.90 -8.12
C LYS A 105 -6.68 -8.49 -7.62
N SER A 106 -7.19 -8.30 -6.40
CA SER A 106 -7.46 -6.97 -5.83
C SER A 106 -6.17 -6.22 -5.50
N VAL A 107 -5.16 -6.92 -4.99
CA VAL A 107 -3.82 -6.34 -4.75
C VAL A 107 -3.18 -5.92 -6.07
N LEU A 108 -3.24 -6.81 -7.07
CA LEU A 108 -2.69 -6.52 -8.40
C LEU A 108 -3.42 -5.37 -9.10
N ALA A 109 -4.73 -5.23 -8.87
CA ALA A 109 -5.52 -4.10 -9.32
C ALA A 109 -5.04 -2.77 -8.70
N ILE A 110 -4.64 -2.76 -7.43
CA ILE A 110 -4.09 -1.58 -6.77
C ILE A 110 -2.72 -1.21 -7.36
N LEU A 111 -1.82 -2.19 -7.54
CA LEU A 111 -0.53 -1.97 -8.21
C LEU A 111 -0.71 -1.42 -9.62
N TYR A 112 -1.72 -1.90 -10.34
CA TYR A 112 -2.06 -1.40 -11.67
C TYR A 112 -2.56 0.06 -11.61
N SER A 113 -3.30 0.46 -10.58
CA SER A 113 -3.70 1.86 -10.36
C SER A 113 -2.52 2.81 -10.12
N PHE A 114 -1.48 2.36 -9.40
CA PHE A 114 -0.21 3.12 -9.26
C PHE A 114 0.49 3.29 -10.62
N ASN A 115 0.59 2.20 -11.39
CA ASN A 115 1.19 2.24 -12.72
C ASN A 115 0.44 3.18 -13.66
N TYR A 116 -0.90 3.13 -13.64
CA TYR A 116 -1.75 4.02 -14.43
C TYR A 116 -1.51 5.51 -14.10
N LEU A 117 -1.44 5.87 -12.81
CA LEU A 117 -1.13 7.24 -12.41
C LEU A 117 0.27 7.65 -12.87
N GLY A 118 1.27 6.77 -12.78
CA GLY A 118 2.62 7.03 -13.28
C GLY A 118 2.64 7.36 -14.78
N TYR A 119 1.93 6.57 -15.60
CA TYR A 119 1.77 6.88 -17.03
C TYR A 119 1.08 8.22 -17.27
N LEU A 120 0.02 8.50 -16.50
CA LEU A 120 -0.72 9.76 -16.62
C LEU A 120 0.18 10.97 -16.31
N ILE A 121 0.98 10.89 -15.24
CA ILE A 121 1.93 11.95 -14.91
C ILE A 121 2.98 12.11 -16.00
N GLY A 122 3.55 11.01 -16.52
CA GLY A 122 4.51 11.08 -17.61
C GLY A 122 3.93 11.77 -18.86
N PHE A 123 2.69 11.44 -19.22
CA PHE A 123 1.99 12.09 -20.32
C PHE A 123 1.79 13.59 -20.08
N PHE A 124 1.28 13.98 -18.91
CA PHE A 124 1.08 15.40 -18.60
C PHE A 124 2.39 16.16 -18.47
N PHE A 125 3.44 15.56 -17.93
CA PHE A 125 4.77 16.18 -17.87
C PHE A 125 5.28 16.56 -19.27
N VAL A 126 5.17 15.64 -20.23
CA VAL A 126 5.51 15.91 -21.63
C VAL A 126 4.60 16.99 -22.22
N PHE A 127 3.29 16.93 -21.96
CA PHE A 127 2.31 17.94 -22.38
C PHE A 127 2.67 19.35 -21.87
N TYR A 128 3.06 19.48 -20.59
CA TYR A 128 3.50 20.74 -20.00
C TYR A 128 4.77 21.28 -20.66
N ILE A 129 5.77 20.43 -20.90
CA ILE A 129 7.00 20.82 -21.61
C ILE A 129 6.69 21.33 -23.02
N PHE A 130 5.83 20.63 -23.76
CA PHE A 130 5.40 21.09 -25.09
C PHE A 130 4.72 22.46 -25.01
N GLY A 131 3.84 22.67 -24.03
CA GLY A 131 3.23 23.98 -23.78
C GLY A 131 4.25 25.10 -23.55
N TYR A 132 5.29 24.83 -22.77
CA TYR A 132 6.36 25.79 -22.50
C TYR A 132 7.09 26.22 -23.79
N PHE A 133 7.42 25.26 -24.66
CA PHE A 133 8.07 25.54 -25.93
C PHE A 133 7.14 26.30 -26.89
N ILE A 134 5.86 25.91 -26.98
CA ILE A 134 4.87 26.59 -27.81
C ILE A 134 4.73 28.06 -27.39
N LEU A 135 4.66 28.33 -26.09
CA LEU A 135 4.62 29.71 -25.54
C LEU A 135 5.93 30.49 -25.75
N SER A 136 7.02 29.81 -26.09
CA SER A 136 8.32 30.45 -26.37
C SER A 136 8.50 30.81 -27.85
N ILE A 137 7.66 30.27 -28.72
CA ILE A 137 7.63 30.66 -30.13
C ILE A 137 6.85 31.97 -30.24
N ASN A 138 7.45 32.97 -30.91
CA ASN A 138 6.81 34.26 -31.14
C ASN A 138 5.73 34.10 -32.23
N GLY A 139 4.51 33.73 -31.81
CA GLY A 139 3.36 33.48 -32.69
C GLY A 139 2.17 34.38 -32.36
N ILE A 140 1.15 34.38 -33.23
CA ILE A 140 -0.09 35.13 -33.01
C ILE A 140 -0.82 34.56 -31.80
N PHE A 141 -0.99 35.36 -30.76
CA PHE A 141 -1.70 34.97 -29.56
C PHE A 141 -3.21 34.90 -29.82
N LYS A 142 -3.79 33.71 -29.66
CA LYS A 142 -5.23 33.49 -29.75
C LYS A 142 -5.78 33.18 -28.35
N PRO A 143 -6.48 34.12 -27.69
CA PRO A 143 -6.90 33.98 -26.29
C PRO A 143 -7.81 32.76 -26.07
N TYR A 144 -8.72 32.46 -27.01
CA TYR A 144 -9.61 31.30 -26.90
C TYR A 144 -8.86 29.96 -26.86
N VAL A 145 -7.86 29.78 -27.74
CA VAL A 145 -7.05 28.55 -27.78
C VAL A 145 -6.22 28.41 -26.51
N PHE A 146 -5.69 29.53 -26.01
CA PHE A 146 -4.93 29.58 -24.77
C PHE A 146 -5.76 29.16 -23.55
N ILE A 147 -6.98 29.70 -23.40
CA ILE A 147 -7.86 29.37 -22.27
C ILE A 147 -8.24 27.89 -22.29
N VAL A 148 -8.56 27.32 -23.47
CA VAL A 148 -8.86 25.88 -23.61
C VAL A 148 -7.65 25.03 -23.22
N TYR A 149 -6.46 25.38 -23.70
CA TYR A 149 -5.23 24.70 -23.36
C TYR A 149 -4.96 24.70 -21.85
N CYS A 150 -5.02 25.87 -21.20
CA CYS A 150 -4.80 25.99 -19.76
C CYS A 150 -5.86 25.26 -18.93
N SER A 151 -7.11 25.20 -19.41
CA SER A 151 -8.19 24.45 -18.74
C SER A 151 -7.92 22.95 -18.76
N ILE A 152 -7.47 22.40 -19.89
CA ILE A 152 -7.09 20.98 -20.01
C ILE A 152 -5.89 20.67 -19.11
N ALA A 153 -4.89 21.56 -19.09
CA ALA A 153 -3.72 21.43 -18.24
C ALA A 153 -4.12 21.39 -16.74
N ALA A 154 -4.91 22.36 -16.31
CA ALA A 154 -5.40 22.47 -14.93
C ALA A 154 -6.19 21.22 -14.50
N TYR A 155 -7.08 20.73 -15.36
CA TYR A 155 -7.81 19.48 -15.11
C TYR A 155 -6.88 18.30 -14.85
N GLY A 156 -5.89 18.11 -15.72
CA GLY A 156 -4.90 17.06 -15.57
C GLY A 156 -4.13 17.14 -14.25
N LEU A 157 -3.69 18.34 -13.88
CA LEU A 157 -2.93 18.56 -12.65
C LEU A 157 -3.75 18.25 -11.41
N PHE A 158 -4.95 18.80 -11.29
CA PHE A 158 -5.80 18.53 -10.13
C PHE A 158 -6.22 17.08 -10.05
N PHE A 159 -6.55 16.46 -11.20
CA PHE A 159 -6.87 15.04 -11.24
C PHE A 159 -5.71 14.19 -10.72
N ILE A 160 -4.47 14.45 -11.17
CA ILE A 160 -3.27 13.76 -10.69
C ILE A 160 -3.11 13.90 -9.18
N VAL A 161 -3.27 15.13 -8.65
CA VAL A 161 -3.11 15.41 -7.23
C VAL A 161 -4.15 14.65 -6.40
N PHE A 162 -5.43 14.75 -6.72
CA PHE A 162 -6.48 14.06 -5.96
C PHE A 162 -6.38 12.54 -6.09
N TYR A 163 -6.06 12.03 -7.28
CA TYR A 163 -5.86 10.60 -7.49
C TYR A 163 -4.70 10.04 -6.67
N ALA A 164 -3.60 10.78 -6.54
CA ALA A 164 -2.49 10.40 -5.67
C ALA A 164 -2.88 10.37 -4.19
N VAL A 165 -3.71 11.32 -3.72
CA VAL A 165 -4.21 11.32 -2.34
C VAL A 165 -5.09 10.09 -2.06
N SER A 166 -5.96 9.70 -2.98
CA SER A 166 -6.74 8.46 -2.84
C SER A 166 -5.87 7.19 -2.82
N LEU A 167 -4.81 7.18 -3.63
CA LEU A 167 -3.84 6.08 -3.63
C LEU A 167 -3.05 6.00 -2.32
N LEU A 168 -2.69 7.14 -1.72
CA LEU A 168 -2.06 7.19 -0.39
C LEU A 168 -2.93 6.46 0.64
N LYS A 169 -4.23 6.79 0.66
CA LYS A 169 -5.19 6.14 1.56
C LYS A 169 -5.20 4.62 1.36
N THR A 170 -5.22 4.18 0.11
CA THR A 170 -5.19 2.75 -0.23
C THR A 170 -3.89 2.07 0.25
N CYS A 171 -2.74 2.76 0.15
CA CYS A 171 -1.46 2.25 0.66
C CYS A 171 -1.49 2.07 2.18
N LEU A 172 -2.04 3.04 2.92
CA LEU A 172 -2.21 2.95 4.37
C LEU A 172 -3.14 1.80 4.76
N ASP A 173 -4.27 1.63 4.07
CA ASP A 173 -5.20 0.54 4.34
C ASP A 173 -4.53 -0.84 4.16
N ILE A 174 -3.72 -1.02 3.10
CA ILE A 174 -2.92 -2.24 2.89
C ILE A 174 -1.93 -2.45 4.02
N PHE A 175 -1.24 -1.39 4.45
CA PHE A 175 -0.27 -1.47 5.53
C PHE A 175 -0.92 -1.93 6.85
N VAL A 176 -2.09 -1.38 7.19
CA VAL A 176 -2.86 -1.78 8.37
C VAL A 176 -3.32 -3.23 8.28
N ILE A 177 -3.86 -3.66 7.13
CA ILE A 177 -4.26 -5.05 6.92
C ILE A 177 -3.08 -5.98 7.18
N ASN A 178 -1.93 -5.68 6.60
CA ASN A 178 -0.73 -6.49 6.77
C ASN A 178 -0.27 -6.57 8.24
N TYR A 179 -0.34 -5.46 8.97
CA TYR A 179 -0.03 -5.42 10.39
C TYR A 179 -0.97 -6.34 11.21
N MET A 180 -2.28 -6.29 10.96
CA MET A 180 -3.27 -7.13 11.65
C MET A 180 -3.05 -8.63 11.39
N TYR A 181 -2.88 -9.03 10.13
CA TYR A 181 -2.63 -10.43 9.77
C TYR A 181 -1.28 -10.97 10.31
N SER A 182 -0.29 -10.10 10.48
CA SER A 182 0.99 -10.47 11.09
C SER A 182 0.92 -10.67 12.61
N GLY A 183 -0.09 -10.09 13.27
CA GLY A 183 -0.33 -10.21 14.71
C GLY A 183 -1.10 -11.48 15.09
N GLU A 184 -2.16 -11.82 14.37
CA GLU A 184 -3.04 -12.95 14.70
C GLU A 184 -2.30 -14.31 14.68
N GLU A 185 -1.41 -14.55 13.71
CA GLU A 185 -0.67 -15.83 13.67
C GLU A 185 0.35 -16.00 14.82
N LYS A 186 0.74 -14.95 15.55
CA LYS A 186 1.58 -15.13 16.75
C LYS A 186 0.79 -15.78 17.89
N GLU A 187 -0.50 -15.53 18.02
CA GLU A 187 -1.33 -16.15 19.06
C GLU A 187 -1.81 -17.55 18.66
N THR A 188 -2.06 -17.80 17.38
CA THR A 188 -2.53 -19.11 16.89
C THR A 188 -1.40 -20.16 16.78
N ASN A 189 -0.16 -19.76 16.49
CA ASN A 189 0.97 -20.70 16.43
C ASN A 189 1.51 -21.11 17.80
N ILE A 190 1.23 -20.34 18.87
CA ILE A 190 1.58 -20.76 20.24
C ILE A 190 0.60 -21.85 20.74
N SER A 191 -0.59 -21.95 20.15
CA SER A 191 -1.68 -22.78 20.69
C SER A 191 -2.02 -24.04 19.86
N LYS A 192 -1.44 -24.26 18.68
CA LYS A 192 -1.77 -25.43 17.82
C LYS A 192 -0.61 -25.98 16.99
N GLU A 193 0.48 -26.40 17.63
CA GLU A 193 1.24 -27.57 17.15
C GLU A 193 1.72 -28.33 18.39
N MET A 194 0.88 -29.24 18.91
CA MET A 194 1.39 -30.28 19.80
C MET A 194 2.33 -31.14 18.96
N SER A 195 3.63 -31.02 19.23
CA SER A 195 4.66 -31.71 18.48
C SER A 195 4.50 -33.21 18.68
N LEU A 196 4.84 -34.01 17.66
CA LEU A 196 4.86 -35.47 17.76
C LEU A 196 5.80 -35.92 18.90
N THR A 197 6.78 -35.08 19.25
CA THR A 197 7.63 -35.24 20.42
C THR A 197 6.86 -35.12 21.73
N ASP A 198 5.92 -34.18 21.85
CA ASP A 198 5.11 -33.97 23.05
C ASP A 198 4.20 -35.18 23.28
N ILE A 199 3.56 -35.68 22.21
CA ILE A 199 2.72 -36.89 22.26
C ILE A 199 3.54 -38.13 22.65
N ARG A 200 4.78 -38.25 22.16
CA ARG A 200 5.69 -39.35 22.52
C ARG A 200 6.12 -39.25 23.98
N ILE A 201 6.42 -38.05 24.46
CA ILE A 201 6.81 -37.82 25.85
C ILE A 201 5.63 -38.15 26.76
N ASP A 202 4.41 -37.71 26.45
CA ASP A 202 3.21 -38.03 27.24
C ASP A 202 2.92 -39.55 27.24
N ALA A 203 3.05 -40.21 26.09
CA ALA A 203 2.87 -41.66 26.00
C ALA A 203 3.93 -42.43 26.80
N LEU A 204 5.19 -42.00 26.74
CA LEU A 204 6.28 -42.60 27.52
C LEU A 204 6.07 -42.37 29.02
N THR A 205 5.73 -41.15 29.43
CA THR A 205 5.45 -40.80 30.83
C THR A 205 4.30 -41.64 31.38
N LYS A 206 3.22 -41.83 30.61
CA LYS A 206 2.07 -42.65 30.99
C LYS A 206 2.44 -44.14 31.14
N VAL A 207 3.20 -44.69 30.20
CA VAL A 207 3.67 -46.09 30.26
C VAL A 207 4.61 -46.33 31.44
N LEU A 208 5.45 -45.36 31.79
CA LEU A 208 6.38 -45.45 32.92
C LEU A 208 5.66 -45.39 34.29
N LEU A 209 4.60 -44.58 34.39
CA LEU A 209 3.77 -44.47 35.59
C LEU A 209 2.84 -45.70 35.76
N ASP A 210 2.18 -46.15 34.69
CA ASP A 210 1.22 -47.27 34.73
C ASP A 210 1.91 -48.61 35.05
N ASN A 211 3.16 -48.81 34.62
CA ASN A 211 3.95 -50.01 34.94
C ASN A 211 4.66 -49.95 36.31
N LYS A 212 4.38 -48.94 37.15
CA LYS A 212 4.99 -48.72 38.48
C LYS A 212 6.52 -48.71 38.50
N MET A 213 7.18 -48.38 37.38
CA MET A 213 8.64 -48.34 37.31
C MET A 213 9.23 -47.06 37.93
N LEU A 214 8.42 -46.01 38.07
CA LEU A 214 8.80 -44.73 38.66
C LEU A 214 7.69 -44.21 39.60
N ASN A 215 8.09 -43.71 40.77
CA ASN A 215 7.18 -43.02 41.67
C ASN A 215 7.02 -41.57 41.21
N ARG A 216 5.80 -41.01 41.26
CA ARG A 216 5.47 -39.66 40.77
C ARG A 216 6.37 -38.57 41.37
N GLU A 217 6.68 -38.69 42.66
CA GLU A 217 7.58 -37.77 43.38
C GLU A 217 9.04 -37.85 42.88
N THR A 218 9.51 -39.05 42.55
CA THR A 218 10.86 -39.27 41.99
C THR A 218 10.97 -38.70 40.58
N PHE A 219 9.89 -38.76 39.79
CA PHE A 219 9.86 -38.18 38.45
C PHE A 219 9.88 -36.64 38.48
N ILE A 220 9.04 -36.02 39.33
CA ILE A 220 8.99 -34.56 39.48
C ILE A 220 10.32 -34.00 40.00
N SER A 221 10.95 -34.68 40.97
CA SER A 221 12.26 -34.26 41.49
C SER A 221 13.37 -34.32 40.44
N GLN A 222 13.41 -35.37 39.60
CA GLN A 222 14.37 -35.45 38.50
C GLN A 222 14.10 -34.42 37.39
N LEU A 223 12.83 -34.14 37.10
CA LEU A 223 12.43 -33.11 36.13
C LEU A 223 12.93 -31.72 36.56
N ASN A 224 12.77 -31.39 37.86
CA ASN A 224 13.28 -30.15 38.44
C ASN A 224 14.82 -30.07 38.33
N VAL A 225 15.54 -31.16 38.58
CA VAL A 225 17.02 -31.20 38.45
C VAL A 225 17.47 -30.99 37.01
N ILE A 226 16.77 -31.56 36.03
CA ILE A 226 17.11 -31.43 34.60
C ILE A 226 16.89 -29.99 34.10
N ILE A 227 15.84 -29.32 34.58
CA ILE A 227 15.56 -27.90 34.28
C ILE A 227 16.62 -27.01 34.93
N ASP A 228 17.00 -27.33 36.16
CA ASP A 228 18.06 -26.63 36.88
C ASP A 228 19.43 -26.73 36.20
N MET A 229 19.72 -27.84 35.52
CA MET A 229 21.00 -28.07 34.83
C MET A 229 21.05 -27.53 33.40
N ASN A 230 19.92 -27.50 32.67
CA ASN A 230 19.94 -27.20 31.22
C ASN A 230 19.41 -25.82 30.83
N VAL A 231 18.82 -25.05 31.76
CA VAL A 231 18.25 -23.72 31.48
C VAL A 231 19.10 -22.63 32.14
N ALA A 232 19.82 -21.85 31.32
CA ALA A 232 20.70 -20.78 31.78
C ALA A 232 19.98 -19.46 32.13
N ASP A 233 18.76 -19.26 31.63
CA ASP A 233 17.95 -18.05 31.88
C ASP A 233 17.06 -18.22 33.13
N GLU A 234 17.31 -17.42 34.18
CA GLU A 234 16.58 -17.49 35.46
C GLU A 234 15.07 -17.21 35.32
N LEU A 235 14.68 -16.39 34.33
CA LEU A 235 13.29 -15.94 34.17
C LEU A 235 12.43 -17.03 33.50
N GLN A 236 12.98 -17.74 32.52
CA GLN A 236 12.37 -18.95 31.94
C GLN A 236 12.33 -20.10 32.94
N LYS A 237 13.39 -20.28 33.74
CA LYS A 237 13.45 -21.31 34.79
C LYS A 237 12.33 -21.17 35.82
N LYS A 238 12.07 -19.95 36.30
CA LYS A 238 10.97 -19.68 37.26
C LYS A 238 9.58 -19.91 36.67
N ARG A 239 9.37 -19.67 35.37
CA ARG A 239 8.09 -19.98 34.69
C ARG A 239 7.87 -21.48 34.58
N LEU A 240 8.87 -22.24 34.11
CA LEU A 240 8.76 -23.69 33.93
C LEU A 240 8.54 -24.43 35.25
N LEU A 241 9.23 -24.03 36.32
CA LEU A 241 9.02 -24.61 37.66
C LEU A 241 7.61 -24.34 38.20
N LYS A 242 7.03 -23.18 37.88
CA LYS A 242 5.66 -22.82 38.27
C LYS A 242 4.62 -23.61 37.48
N GLU A 243 4.82 -23.78 36.17
CA GLU A 243 3.95 -24.59 35.30
C GLU A 243 3.93 -26.06 35.71
N ILE A 244 5.09 -26.64 36.10
CA ILE A 244 5.15 -28.02 36.61
C ILE A 244 4.40 -28.15 37.94
N ALA A 245 4.57 -27.19 38.85
CA ALA A 245 3.88 -27.21 40.13
C ALA A 245 2.36 -27.07 39.96
N GLU A 246 1.87 -26.25 39.04
CA GLU A 246 0.43 -26.10 38.76
C GLU A 246 -0.15 -27.35 38.05
N TYR A 247 0.56 -27.91 37.06
CA TYR A 247 0.07 -29.04 36.27
C TYR A 247 0.00 -30.35 37.06
N TYR A 248 0.98 -30.60 37.94
CA TYR A 248 1.03 -31.85 38.72
C TYR A 248 0.47 -31.74 40.14
N SER A 249 -0.08 -30.59 40.56
CA SER A 249 -0.77 -30.43 41.85
C SER A 249 -2.29 -30.64 41.79
N THR A 250 -2.86 -30.74 40.59
CA THR A 250 -4.33 -30.80 40.37
C THR A 250 -4.90 -32.21 40.13
N GLU A 251 -4.13 -33.27 40.36
CA GLU A 251 -4.63 -34.66 40.43
C GLU A 251 -4.20 -35.36 41.72
#